data_AF-A0A7Y2FVN6-F1
#
_entry.id   AF-A0A7Y2FVN6-F1
#
_cell.length_a   1.000
_cell.length_b   1.000
_cell.length_c   1.000
_cell.angle_alpha   90.00
_cell.angle_beta   90.00
_cell.angle_gamma   90.00
#
_symmetry.space_group_name_H-M   'P 1'
#
loop_
_entity.id
_entity.type
_entity.pdbx_description
1 polymer ?
#
loop_
_entity_poly.entity_id
_entity_poly.type
_entity_poly.pdbx_seq_one_letter_code
_entity_poly.pdbx_strand_id
1 'polypeptide(L)'
;MKKLIILFVIVASCIVKDANQKEKQVECIHNILEQDSLLGSLRNHACEVISLEATILNYTDSLLALDYSNCPNAFTLAFKSHILAWQKLIPEVEAYDSLRGEMHELFDVITAEDIDSSFTLGIKEIWSTWDSVEYYKSKFD
;
A
#
# COMPACT_ATOMS: atom_id res chain seq x y z
N MET A 1 -32.17 -0.43 53.73
CA MET A 1 -31.48 -1.25 52.72
C MET A 1 -31.33 -0.43 51.45
N LYS A 2 -30.16 0.14 51.18
CA LYS A 2 -29.87 0.93 49.96
C LYS A 2 -28.46 0.57 49.49
N LYS A 3 -28.36 -0.46 48.67
CA LYS A 3 -27.23 -0.72 47.78
C LYS A 3 -27.82 -1.38 46.54
N LEU A 4 -27.15 -1.23 45.41
CA LEU A 4 -27.34 -1.97 44.17
C LEU A 4 -28.15 -1.31 43.04
N ILE A 5 -27.78 -0.10 42.59
CA ILE A 5 -28.04 0.33 41.21
C ILE A 5 -26.88 1.21 40.70
N ILE A 6 -25.65 0.69 40.65
CA ILE A 6 -24.54 1.33 39.91
C ILE A 6 -23.62 0.22 39.38
N LEU A 7 -24.05 -0.51 38.34
CA LEU A 7 -23.13 -1.40 37.60
C LEU A 7 -23.47 -1.58 36.10
N PHE A 8 -24.53 -0.96 35.59
CA PHE A 8 -24.96 -1.15 34.19
C PHE A 8 -24.51 -0.05 33.22
N VAL A 9 -24.05 1.11 33.72
CA VAL A 9 -23.70 2.25 32.85
C VAL A 9 -22.27 2.16 32.28
N ILE A 10 -21.38 1.40 32.92
CA ILE A 10 -19.96 1.34 32.51
C ILE A 10 -19.76 0.37 31.33
N VAL A 11 -20.57 -0.69 31.21
CA VAL A 11 -20.39 -1.72 30.17
C VAL A 11 -20.79 -1.22 28.77
N ALA A 12 -21.80 -0.34 28.68
CA ALA A 12 -22.25 0.20 27.39
C ALA A 12 -21.26 1.20 26.76
N SER A 13 -20.43 1.87 27.57
CA SER A 13 -19.52 2.92 27.09
C SER A 13 -18.29 2.37 26.37
N CYS A 14 -17.84 1.15 26.72
CA CYS A 14 -16.71 0.50 26.04
C CYS A 14 -17.11 -0.07 24.67
N ILE A 15 -18.27 -0.73 24.58
CA ILE A 15 -18.73 -1.39 23.35
C ILE A 15 -18.88 -0.40 22.18
N VAL A 16 -19.36 0.82 22.47
CA VAL A 16 -19.54 1.87 21.44
C VAL A 16 -18.21 2.44 20.96
N LYS A 17 -17.18 2.51 21.81
CA LYS A 17 -15.86 3.03 21.43
C LYS A 17 -15.13 2.07 20.48
N ASP A 18 -15.18 0.78 20.76
CA ASP A 18 -14.50 -0.24 19.95
C ASP A 18 -15.14 -0.36 18.55
N ALA A 19 -16.48 -0.29 18.47
CA ALA A 19 -17.19 -0.31 17.19
C ALA A 19 -16.85 0.91 16.31
N ASN A 20 -16.85 2.11 16.89
CA ASN A 20 -16.50 3.35 16.18
C ASN A 20 -15.03 3.35 15.72
N GLN A 21 -14.12 2.76 16.49
CA GLN A 21 -12.72 2.64 16.09
C GLN A 21 -12.56 1.64 14.92
N LYS A 22 -13.27 0.51 14.96
CA LYS A 22 -13.22 -0.48 13.87
C LYS A 22 -13.78 0.11 12.56
N GLU A 23 -14.87 0.86 12.62
CA GLU A 23 -15.47 1.52 11.45
C GLU A 23 -14.49 2.49 10.78
N LYS A 24 -13.84 3.36 11.58
CA LYS A 24 -12.80 4.27 11.08
C LYS A 24 -11.59 3.55 10.48
N GLN A 25 -11.23 2.39 11.03
CA GLN A 25 -10.15 1.56 10.49
C GLN A 25 -10.51 0.98 9.14
N VAL A 26 -11.74 0.45 8.97
CA VAL A 26 -12.24 -0.04 7.69
C VAL A 26 -12.27 1.09 6.65
N GLU A 27 -12.79 2.25 7.02
CA GLU A 27 -12.82 3.43 6.14
C GLU A 27 -11.41 3.86 5.72
N CYS A 28 -10.45 3.89 6.66
CA CYS A 28 -9.06 4.22 6.34
C CYS A 28 -8.45 3.22 5.36
N ILE A 29 -8.62 1.91 5.58
CA ILE A 29 -8.11 0.88 4.65
C ILE A 29 -8.71 1.06 3.26
N HIS A 30 -10.03 1.22 3.15
CA HIS A 30 -10.69 1.43 1.86
C HIS A 30 -10.16 2.68 1.15
N ASN A 31 -10.03 3.80 1.85
CA ASN A 31 -9.50 5.02 1.27
C ASN A 31 -8.06 4.84 0.77
N ILE A 32 -7.17 4.20 1.55
CA ILE A 32 -5.79 3.93 1.12
C ILE A 32 -5.77 3.08 -0.15
N LEU A 33 -6.57 2.00 -0.21
CA LEU A 33 -6.60 1.10 -1.36
C LEU A 33 -7.23 1.75 -2.60
N GLU A 34 -8.24 2.61 -2.43
CA GLU A 34 -8.82 3.39 -3.53
C GLU A 34 -7.80 4.37 -4.11
N GLN A 35 -7.09 5.11 -3.25
CA GLN A 35 -6.04 6.04 -3.69
C GLN A 35 -4.88 5.30 -4.37
N ASP A 36 -4.45 4.15 -3.82
CA ASP A 36 -3.44 3.30 -4.46
C ASP A 36 -3.87 2.83 -5.85
N SER A 37 -5.11 2.37 -6.00
CA SER A 37 -5.64 1.95 -7.30
C SER A 37 -5.59 3.07 -8.33
N LEU A 38 -6.02 4.28 -7.94
CA LEU A 38 -5.96 5.47 -8.79
C LEU A 38 -4.51 5.82 -9.18
N LEU A 39 -3.62 5.88 -8.19
CA LEU A 39 -2.21 6.21 -8.39
C LEU A 39 -1.48 5.14 -9.22
N GLY A 40 -1.80 3.86 -9.02
CA GLY A 40 -1.28 2.74 -9.80
C GLY A 40 -1.70 2.80 -11.26
N SER A 41 -2.96 3.19 -11.53
CA SER A 41 -3.43 3.43 -12.91
C SER A 41 -2.66 4.58 -13.57
N LEU A 42 -2.39 5.67 -12.85
CA LEU A 42 -1.59 6.79 -13.37
C LEU A 42 -0.14 6.38 -13.62
N ARG A 43 0.46 5.65 -12.68
CA ARG A 43 1.82 5.12 -12.77
C ARG A 43 2.00 4.26 -14.02
N ASN A 44 1.02 3.43 -14.37
CA ASN A 44 1.12 2.54 -15.53
C ASN A 44 1.33 3.29 -16.85
N HIS A 45 0.75 4.48 -17.02
CA HIS A 45 0.91 5.31 -18.23
C HIS A 45 1.97 6.40 -18.11
N ALA A 46 2.41 6.75 -16.90
CA ALA A 46 3.38 7.82 -16.71
C ALA A 46 4.71 7.55 -17.43
N CYS A 47 5.11 6.29 -17.55
CA CYS A 47 6.32 5.86 -18.27
C CYS A 47 6.28 6.13 -19.78
N GLU A 48 5.13 6.48 -20.35
CA GLU A 48 5.03 6.93 -21.74
C GLU A 48 5.67 8.31 -21.95
N VAL A 49 5.75 9.12 -20.89
CA VAL A 49 6.18 10.52 -20.95
C VAL A 49 7.44 10.76 -20.12
N ILE A 50 7.53 10.17 -18.94
CA ILE A 50 8.66 10.32 -18.01
C ILE A 50 9.38 8.98 -17.81
N SER A 51 10.55 8.99 -17.18
CA SER A 51 11.32 7.76 -16.96
C SER A 51 10.66 6.84 -15.93
N LEU A 52 11.06 5.56 -15.94
CA LEU A 52 10.68 4.57 -14.93
C LEU A 52 11.05 5.04 -13.51
N GLU A 53 12.27 5.54 -13.34
CA GLU A 53 12.76 6.07 -12.07
C GLU A 53 11.85 7.19 -11.55
N ALA A 54 11.62 8.22 -12.36
CA ALA A 54 10.76 9.35 -12.00
C ALA A 54 9.31 8.90 -11.74
N THR A 55 8.82 7.92 -12.50
CA THR A 55 7.48 7.35 -12.32
C THR A 55 7.34 6.67 -10.95
N ILE A 56 8.31 5.83 -10.57
CA ILE A 56 8.32 5.11 -9.29
C ILE A 56 8.46 6.11 -8.12
N LEU A 57 9.34 7.10 -8.25
CA LEU A 57 9.49 8.18 -7.26
C LEU A 57 8.16 8.92 -7.04
N ASN A 58 7.54 9.43 -8.11
CA ASN A 58 6.28 10.16 -8.03
C ASN A 58 5.15 9.32 -7.40
N TYR A 59 5.07 8.03 -7.77
CA TYR A 59 4.09 7.11 -7.21
C TYR A 59 4.31 6.89 -5.71
N THR A 60 5.54 6.55 -5.31
CA THR A 60 5.86 6.24 -3.91
C THR A 60 5.76 7.47 -3.01
N ASP A 61 6.15 8.64 -3.48
CA ASP A 61 5.98 9.92 -2.75
C ASP A 61 4.49 10.24 -2.54
N SER A 62 3.66 10.00 -3.56
CA SER A 62 2.20 10.19 -3.44
C SER A 62 1.58 9.24 -2.42
N LEU A 63 2.01 7.97 -2.39
CA LEU A 63 1.55 6.99 -1.39
C LEU A 63 2.00 7.33 0.04
N LEU A 64 3.21 7.86 0.20
CA LEU A 64 3.73 8.31 1.51
C LEU A 64 2.98 9.51 2.06
N ALA A 65 2.41 10.35 1.18
CA ALA A 65 1.66 11.54 1.54
C ALA A 65 0.20 11.27 1.96
N LEU A 66 -0.30 10.02 1.80
CA LEU A 66 -1.65 9.65 2.19
C LEU A 66 -1.85 9.71 3.73
N ASP A 67 -3.10 9.87 4.16
CA ASP A 67 -3.45 9.88 5.58
C ASP A 67 -3.71 8.47 6.12
N TYR A 68 -2.80 8.00 7.00
CA TYR A 68 -2.88 6.70 7.68
C TYR A 68 -3.37 6.81 9.14
N SER A 69 -3.80 7.98 9.60
CA SER A 69 -4.06 8.29 11.01
C SER A 69 -5.04 7.34 11.71
N ASN A 70 -6.02 6.82 10.97
CA ASN A 70 -7.02 5.88 11.49
C ASN A 70 -6.79 4.44 11.05
N CYS A 71 -5.72 4.15 10.31
CA CYS A 71 -5.46 2.82 9.80
C CYS A 71 -4.88 1.91 10.90
N PRO A 72 -5.18 0.60 10.90
CA PRO A 72 -4.55 -0.34 11.82
C PRO A 72 -3.03 -0.35 11.63
N ASN A 73 -2.27 -0.32 12.73
CA ASN A 73 -0.80 -0.28 12.67
C ASN A 73 -0.20 -1.41 11.81
N ALA A 74 -0.75 -2.62 11.87
CA ALA A 74 -0.25 -3.75 11.09
C ALA A 74 -0.45 -3.56 9.58
N PHE A 75 -1.62 -3.05 9.17
CA PHE A 75 -1.88 -2.66 7.77
C PHE A 75 -0.94 -1.53 7.34
N THR A 76 -0.81 -0.47 8.14
CA THR A 76 0.07 0.67 7.86
C THR A 76 1.53 0.24 7.68
N LEU A 77 2.02 -0.68 8.51
CA LEU A 77 3.37 -1.22 8.40
C LEU A 77 3.53 -2.05 7.12
N ALA A 78 2.58 -2.93 6.81
CA ALA A 78 2.62 -3.72 5.58
C ALA A 78 2.58 -2.85 4.32
N PHE A 79 1.73 -1.82 4.29
CA PHE A 79 1.62 -0.89 3.18
C PHE A 79 2.90 -0.06 3.01
N LYS A 80 3.50 0.40 4.11
CA LYS A 80 4.82 1.07 4.06
C LYS A 80 5.93 0.16 3.58
N SER A 81 5.92 -1.12 3.95
CA SER A 81 6.85 -2.11 3.40
C SER A 81 6.66 -2.29 1.90
N HIS A 82 5.42 -2.25 1.40
CA HIS A 82 5.13 -2.29 -0.03
C HIS A 82 5.69 -1.07 -0.77
N ILE A 83 5.50 0.14 -0.23
CA ILE A 83 6.11 1.37 -0.76
C ILE A 83 7.64 1.25 -0.81
N LEU A 84 8.26 0.73 0.25
CA LEU A 84 9.71 0.54 0.30
C LEU A 84 10.21 -0.46 -0.74
N ALA A 85 9.46 -1.52 -1.03
CA ALA A 85 9.82 -2.47 -2.08
C ALA A 85 9.84 -1.79 -3.47
N TRP A 86 8.88 -0.90 -3.75
CA TRP A 86 8.91 -0.06 -4.94
C TRP A 86 10.14 0.85 -4.97
N GLN A 87 10.46 1.52 -3.87
CA GLN A 87 11.62 2.43 -3.81
C GLN A 87 12.96 1.70 -4.00
N LYS A 88 13.07 0.44 -3.55
CA LYS A 88 14.27 -0.37 -3.78
C LYS A 88 14.49 -0.73 -5.24
N LEU A 89 13.44 -0.70 -6.07
CA LEU A 89 13.54 -0.98 -7.50
C LEU A 89 14.16 0.19 -8.29
N ILE A 90 14.16 1.40 -7.73
CA ILE A 90 14.69 2.62 -8.35
C ILE A 90 16.09 2.43 -8.95
N PRO A 91 17.13 2.01 -8.21
CA PRO A 91 18.46 1.83 -8.78
C PRO A 91 18.52 0.79 -9.91
N GLU A 92 17.61 -0.18 -9.90
CA GLU A 92 17.56 -1.23 -10.94
C GLU A 92 16.93 -0.70 -12.24
N VAL A 93 16.06 0.32 -12.16
CA VAL A 93 15.43 0.91 -13.34
C VAL A 93 16.21 2.04 -13.99
N GLU A 94 17.22 2.59 -13.31
CA GLU A 94 18.11 3.63 -13.85
C GLU A 94 18.80 3.18 -15.15
N ALA A 95 19.15 1.89 -15.26
CA ALA A 95 19.76 1.31 -16.46
C ALA A 95 18.84 1.38 -17.70
N TYR A 96 17.53 1.58 -17.49
CA TYR A 96 16.50 1.58 -18.53
C TYR A 96 15.86 2.96 -18.72
N ASP A 97 16.55 4.05 -18.34
CA ASP A 97 16.01 5.42 -18.37
C ASP A 97 15.56 5.91 -19.76
N SER A 98 15.96 5.24 -20.84
CA SER A 98 15.52 5.55 -22.21
C SER A 98 14.23 4.83 -22.65
N LEU A 99 13.77 3.80 -21.93
CA LEU A 99 12.57 3.06 -22.28
C LEU A 99 11.30 3.86 -22.02
N ARG A 100 10.35 3.83 -22.95
CA ARG A 100 9.04 4.48 -22.85
C ARG A 100 7.94 3.51 -23.27
N GLY A 101 6.79 3.61 -22.62
CA GLY A 101 5.65 2.73 -22.84
C GLY A 101 4.86 2.54 -21.56
N GLU A 102 3.87 1.65 -21.57
CA GLU A 102 3.18 1.29 -20.34
C GLU A 102 4.12 0.51 -19.41
N MET A 103 4.10 0.81 -18.10
CA MET A 103 5.03 0.23 -17.13
C MET A 103 5.05 -1.31 -17.15
N HIS A 104 3.89 -1.94 -17.33
CA HIS A 104 3.80 -3.40 -17.35
C HIS A 104 4.51 -3.99 -18.58
N GLU A 105 4.39 -3.36 -19.76
CA GLU A 105 5.10 -3.76 -20.97
C GLU A 105 6.62 -3.56 -20.80
N LEU A 106 7.04 -2.46 -20.17
CA LEU A 106 8.45 -2.22 -19.88
C LEU A 106 9.01 -3.29 -18.93
N PHE A 107 8.24 -3.72 -17.94
CA PHE A 107 8.63 -4.79 -17.03
C PHE A 107 8.76 -6.13 -17.76
N ASP A 108 7.85 -6.46 -18.68
CA ASP A 108 7.95 -7.65 -19.52
C ASP A 108 9.21 -7.64 -20.39
N VAL A 109 9.55 -6.49 -20.99
CA VAL A 109 10.78 -6.32 -21.77
C VAL A 109 12.02 -6.55 -20.91
N ILE A 110 12.10 -5.93 -19.73
CA ILE A 110 13.27 -6.03 -18.84
C ILE A 110 13.42 -7.46 -18.29
N THR A 111 12.32 -8.09 -17.87
CA THR A 111 12.36 -9.44 -17.27
C THR A 111 12.63 -10.55 -18.29
N ALA A 112 12.32 -10.34 -19.57
CA ALA A 112 12.61 -11.30 -20.64
C ALA A 112 14.12 -11.52 -20.84
N GLU A 113 14.96 -10.58 -20.43
CA GLU A 113 16.42 -10.66 -20.58
C GLU A 113 17.09 -11.52 -19.49
N ASP A 114 16.58 -11.50 -18.25
CA ASP A 114 17.08 -12.34 -17.14
C ASP A 114 16.09 -12.45 -15.96
N ILE A 115 15.64 -13.67 -15.68
CA ILE A 115 14.67 -14.01 -14.62
C ILE A 115 15.27 -14.00 -13.19
N ASP A 116 16.60 -14.06 -13.08
CA ASP A 116 17.33 -14.04 -11.81
C ASP A 116 18.03 -12.70 -11.56
N SER A 117 17.76 -11.69 -12.40
CA SER A 117 18.25 -10.33 -12.21
C SER A 117 17.73 -9.69 -10.92
N SER A 118 18.49 -8.72 -10.39
CA SER A 118 18.08 -7.86 -9.28
C SER A 118 16.73 -7.18 -9.52
N PHE A 119 16.48 -6.74 -10.76
CA PHE A 119 15.19 -6.22 -11.18
C PHE A 119 14.06 -7.24 -10.99
N THR A 120 14.21 -8.45 -11.53
CA THR A 120 13.17 -9.50 -11.40
C THR A 120 12.94 -9.90 -9.94
N LEU A 121 13.99 -9.94 -9.13
CA LEU A 121 13.87 -10.15 -7.68
C LEU A 121 13.11 -9.00 -6.98
N GLY A 122 13.36 -7.75 -7.39
CA GLY A 122 12.63 -6.58 -6.89
C GLY A 122 11.13 -6.63 -7.21
N ILE A 123 10.76 -7.04 -8.44
CA ILE A 123 9.36 -7.27 -8.81
C ILE A 123 8.72 -8.36 -7.92
N LYS A 124 9.42 -9.46 -7.66
CA LYS A 124 8.95 -10.50 -6.73
C LYS A 124 8.77 -9.96 -5.30
N GLU A 125 9.64 -9.09 -4.82
CA GLU A 125 9.51 -8.43 -3.51
C GLU A 125 8.27 -7.53 -3.43
N ILE A 126 7.98 -6.77 -4.50
CA ILE A 126 6.77 -5.94 -4.60
C ILE A 126 5.51 -6.80 -4.45
N TRP A 127 5.43 -7.94 -5.15
CA TRP A 127 4.28 -8.85 -5.03
C TRP A 127 4.19 -9.48 -3.63
N SER A 128 5.32 -9.93 -3.06
CA SER A 128 5.36 -10.50 -1.72
C SER A 128 4.91 -9.52 -0.63
N THR A 129 5.27 -8.25 -0.76
CA THR A 129 4.79 -7.20 0.16
C THR A 129 3.32 -6.88 -0.04
N TRP A 130 2.79 -7.01 -1.25
CA TRP A 130 1.34 -6.89 -1.52
C TRP A 130 0.53 -8.01 -0.85
N ASP A 131 1.02 -9.25 -0.87
CA ASP A 131 0.37 -10.37 -0.15
C ASP A 131 0.19 -10.05 1.35
N SER A 132 1.14 -9.32 1.94
CA SER A 132 1.03 -8.86 3.33
C SER A 132 -0.04 -7.79 3.50
N VAL A 133 -0.18 -6.86 2.56
CA VAL A 133 -1.25 -5.85 2.54
C VAL A 133 -2.61 -6.53 2.51
N GLU A 134 -2.82 -7.48 1.59
CA GLU A 134 -4.05 -8.26 1.47
C GLU A 134 -4.36 -9.06 2.73
N TYR A 135 -3.35 -9.72 3.32
CA TYR A 135 -3.51 -10.47 4.56
C TYR A 135 -4.03 -9.61 5.72
N TYR A 136 -3.51 -8.38 5.88
CA TYR A 136 -3.95 -7.49 6.95
C TYR A 136 -5.27 -6.79 6.64
N LYS A 137 -5.54 -6.46 5.37
CA LYS A 137 -6.86 -6.01 4.90
C LYS A 137 -7.93 -7.03 5.25
N SER A 138 -7.69 -8.32 4.98
CA SER A 138 -8.66 -9.40 5.20
C SER A 138 -9.08 -9.60 6.66
N LYS A 139 -8.41 -8.95 7.63
CA LYS A 139 -8.80 -8.97 9.05
C LYS A 139 -9.92 -7.97 9.37
N PHE A 140 -10.27 -7.11 8.41
CA PHE A 140 -11.25 -6.03 8.54
C PHE A 140 -12.45 -6.19 7.60
N ASP A 141 -12.39 -7.16 6.68
CA ASP A 141 -13.54 -7.66 5.90
C ASP A 141 -14.51 -8.47 6.80
#